data_AF-A0A1F2QIA2-F1
#
_entry.id   AF-A0A1F2QIA2-F1
#
_cell.length_a   1.000
_cell.length_b   1.000
_cell.length_c   1.000
_cell.angle_alpha   90.00
_cell.angle_beta   90.00
_cell.angle_gamma   90.00
#
_symmetry.space_group_name_H-M   'P 1'
#
loop_
_entity.id
_entity.type
_entity.pdbx_description
1 polymer ?
#
loop_
_entity_poly.entity_id
_entity_poly.type
_entity_poly.pdbx_seq_one_letter_code
_entity_poly.pdbx_strand_id
1 'polypeptide(L)'
;MRRHLLNLRTLTGPIHDHKMGFWRAVDLSGIPHIRFHDLRHTFATRLVRSGADLITVQQLLGHSTIRMTARYAHSLWEDKEAAVKLLEGASVSSTRHYLDTAAQSGVLPAEAKSVRIQAVGA
;
A
#
# COMPACT_ATOMS: atom_id res chain seq x y z
N MET A 1 15.39 18.12 -15.68
CA MET A 1 15.75 16.73 -16.07
C MET A 1 17.26 16.66 -16.29
N ARG A 2 18.06 16.25 -15.29
CA ARG A 2 19.51 16.00 -15.47
C ARG A 2 19.74 14.48 -15.46
N ARG A 3 20.09 13.93 -16.62
CA ARG A 3 20.66 12.59 -16.78
C ARG A 3 21.93 12.53 -15.93
N HIS A 4 21.92 11.75 -14.85
CA HIS A 4 23.15 11.34 -14.18
C HIS A 4 23.41 9.89 -14.60
N LEU A 5 24.37 9.74 -15.51
CA LEU A 5 24.94 8.43 -15.84
C LEU A 5 25.69 7.96 -14.60
N LEU A 6 25.38 6.75 -14.11
CA LEU A 6 26.05 6.06 -13.01
C LEU A 6 27.57 6.08 -13.23
N ASN A 7 28.26 7.03 -12.60
CA ASN A 7 29.72 7.11 -12.66
C ASN A 7 30.29 6.27 -11.52
N LEU A 8 30.87 5.11 -11.85
CA LEU A 8 31.48 4.20 -10.88
C LEU A 8 32.58 4.86 -10.04
N ARG A 9 33.18 5.97 -10.53
CA ARG A 9 34.19 6.75 -9.77
C ARG A 9 33.59 7.56 -8.62
N THR A 10 32.34 8.01 -8.71
CA THR A 10 31.67 8.74 -7.62
C THR A 10 31.07 7.80 -6.58
N LEU A 11 30.89 6.51 -6.94
CA LEU A 11 30.36 5.47 -6.06
C LEU A 11 31.42 4.80 -5.16
N THR A 12 32.68 5.25 -5.16
CA THR A 12 33.76 4.72 -4.31
C THR A 12 34.53 5.79 -3.54
N GLY A 13 34.34 7.08 -3.83
CA GLY A 13 34.98 8.19 -3.13
C GLY A 13 34.46 8.45 -1.71
N PRO A 14 35.13 9.32 -0.93
CA PRO A 14 34.68 9.71 0.41
C PRO A 14 33.32 10.44 0.38
N ILE A 15 32.50 10.21 1.40
CA ILE A 15 31.19 10.84 1.57
C ILE A 15 31.38 12.13 2.37
N HIS A 16 31.13 13.27 1.72
CA HIS A 16 31.34 14.58 2.34
C HIS A 16 30.06 15.23 2.90
N ASP A 17 28.90 14.77 2.45
CA ASP A 17 27.60 15.31 2.87
C ASP A 17 26.53 14.21 2.89
N HIS A 18 25.51 14.39 3.74
CA HIS A 18 24.36 13.49 3.88
C HIS A 18 23.60 13.30 2.57
N LYS A 19 23.51 14.35 1.75
CA LYS A 19 22.89 14.25 0.41
C LYS A 19 23.68 13.31 -0.50
N MET A 20 25.00 13.44 -0.50
CA MET A 20 25.91 12.59 -1.28
C MET A 20 25.76 11.12 -0.86
N GLY A 21 25.73 10.85 0.45
CA GLY A 21 25.50 9.50 0.98
C GLY A 21 24.13 8.94 0.57
N PHE A 22 23.07 9.74 0.67
CA PHE A 22 21.73 9.34 0.25
C PHE A 22 21.64 9.03 -1.24
N TRP A 23 22.12 9.91 -2.11
CA TRP A 23 22.07 9.69 -3.56
C TRP A 23 22.86 8.45 -3.98
N ARG A 24 24.03 8.25 -3.38
CA ARG A 24 24.82 7.04 -3.59
C ARG A 24 24.07 5.78 -3.15
N ALA A 25 23.37 5.81 -2.02
CA ALA A 25 22.56 4.68 -1.57
C ALA A 25 21.40 4.40 -2.53
N VAL A 26 20.73 5.45 -3.03
CA VAL A 26 19.67 5.31 -4.04
C VAL A 26 20.21 4.69 -5.33
N ASP A 27 21.34 5.20 -5.84
CA ASP A 27 21.98 4.69 -7.06
C ASP A 27 22.41 3.23 -6.93
N LEU A 28 22.93 2.82 -5.76
CA LEU A 28 23.34 1.44 -5.48
C LEU A 28 22.16 0.48 -5.27
N SER A 29 21.01 0.98 -4.82
CA SER A 29 19.84 0.16 -4.51
C SER A 29 19.04 -0.30 -5.74
N GLY A 30 19.30 0.29 -6.91
CA GLY A 30 18.61 -0.05 -8.15
C GLY A 30 17.14 0.38 -8.19
N ILE A 31 16.67 1.18 -7.23
CA ILE A 31 15.30 1.69 -7.17
C ILE A 31 15.15 2.96 -8.03
N PRO A 32 13.92 3.32 -8.45
CA PRO A 32 13.66 4.60 -9.08
C PRO A 32 14.12 5.77 -8.20
N HIS A 33 14.50 6.88 -8.84
CA HIS A 33 15.01 8.04 -8.12
C HIS A 33 13.98 8.57 -7.10
N ILE A 34 14.29 8.43 -5.81
CA ILE A 34 13.49 8.95 -4.69
C ILE A 34 14.12 10.20 -4.10
N ARG A 35 13.30 11.10 -3.55
CA ARG A 35 13.76 12.28 -2.81
C ARG A 35 13.95 11.95 -1.34
N PHE A 36 14.76 12.75 -0.65
CA PHE A 36 15.00 12.60 0.78
C PHE A 36 13.70 12.67 1.62
N HIS A 37 12.74 13.50 1.20
CA HIS A 37 11.43 13.61 1.86
C HIS A 37 10.54 12.38 1.67
N ASP A 38 10.80 11.53 0.67
CA ASP A 38 10.02 10.32 0.44
C ASP A 38 10.26 9.28 1.54
N LEU A 39 11.44 9.32 2.19
CA LEU A 39 11.71 8.52 3.38
C LEU A 39 10.80 8.92 4.54
N ARG A 40 10.62 10.23 4.75
CA ARG A 40 9.72 10.77 5.77
C ARG A 40 8.27 10.38 5.47
N HIS A 41 7.86 10.44 4.20
CA HIS A 41 6.54 9.96 3.77
C HIS A 41 6.35 8.47 4.07
N THR A 42 7.32 7.64 3.68
CA THR A 42 7.26 6.18 3.87
C THR A 42 7.18 5.82 5.36
N PHE A 43 7.98 6.48 6.21
CA PHE A 43 7.94 6.28 7.65
C PHE A 43 6.57 6.61 8.23
N ALA A 44 6.03 7.80 7.91
CA ALA A 44 4.75 8.25 8.43
C ALA A 44 3.59 7.35 7.98
N THR A 45 3.51 7.02 6.70
CA THR A 45 2.47 6.14 6.15
C THR A 45 2.52 4.75 6.78
N ARG A 46 3.71 4.15 6.93
CA ARG A 46 3.85 2.84 7.58
C ARG A 46 3.42 2.86 9.04
N LEU A 47 3.81 3.89 9.77
CA LEU A 47 3.49 4.01 11.20
C LEU A 47 1.97 4.15 11.42
N VAL A 48 1.33 4.99 10.61
CA VAL A 48 -0.12 5.16 10.61
C VAL A 48 -0.82 3.85 10.22
N ARG A 49 -0.34 3.13 9.20
CA ARG A 49 -0.86 1.80 8.80
C ARG A 49 -0.74 0.73 9.88
N SER A 50 0.30 0.79 10.71
CA SER A 50 0.47 -0.09 11.87
C SER A 50 -0.47 0.27 13.04
N GLY A 51 -1.33 1.28 12.89
CA GLY A 51 -2.33 1.67 13.89
C GLY A 51 -1.83 2.72 14.90
N ALA A 52 -0.70 3.38 14.65
CA ALA A 52 -0.25 4.47 15.50
C ALA A 52 -1.17 5.70 15.41
N ASP A 53 -1.37 6.37 16.54
CA ASP A 53 -2.15 7.60 16.60
C ASP A 53 -1.47 8.76 15.86
N LEU A 54 -2.27 9.65 15.28
CA LEU A 54 -1.80 10.79 14.49
C LEU A 54 -1.00 11.80 15.32
N ILE A 55 -1.30 11.97 16.61
CA ILE A 55 -0.54 12.87 17.49
C ILE A 55 0.82 12.25 17.79
N THR A 56 0.89 10.94 18.04
CA THR A 56 2.18 10.24 18.20
C THR A 56 3.04 10.37 16.94
N VAL A 57 2.45 10.15 15.77
CA VAL A 57 3.15 10.31 14.48
C VAL A 57 3.61 11.76 14.29
N GLN A 58 2.80 12.75 14.66
CA GLN A 58 3.15 14.17 14.59
C GLN A 58 4.39 14.48 15.45
N GLN A 59 4.43 13.99 16.69
CA GLN A 59 5.54 14.20 17.62
C GLN A 59 6.82 13.54 17.11
N LEU A 60 6.74 12.30 16.63
CA LEU A 60 7.89 11.58 16.07
C LEU A 60 8.45 12.24 14.81
N LEU A 61 7.60 12.87 14.01
CA LEU A 61 8.01 13.63 12.83
C LEU A 61 8.48 15.05 13.17
N GLY A 62 8.17 15.57 14.36
CA GLY A 62 8.43 16.97 14.73
C GLY A 62 7.60 17.96 13.91
N HIS A 63 6.37 17.60 13.53
CA HIS A 63 5.49 18.51 12.80
C HIS A 63 4.84 19.52 13.75
N SER A 64 4.94 20.81 13.41
CA SER A 64 4.39 21.89 14.21
C SER A 64 2.86 21.90 14.26
N THR A 65 2.21 21.33 13.25
CA THR A 65 0.74 21.27 13.18
C THR A 65 0.25 19.88 12.77
N ILE A 66 -0.89 19.47 13.33
CA ILE A 66 -1.54 18.19 13.00
C ILE A 66 -1.95 18.15 11.52
N ARG A 67 -2.24 19.30 10.89
CA ARG A 67 -2.61 19.39 9.47
C ARG A 67 -1.53 18.81 8.54
N MET A 68 -0.25 18.93 8.91
CA MET A 68 0.85 18.33 8.13
C MET A 68 0.83 16.80 8.20
N THR A 69 0.45 16.25 9.36
CA THR A 69 0.38 14.80 9.59
C THR A 69 -0.92 14.18 9.09
N ALA A 70 -2.01 14.94 9.08
CA ALA A 70 -3.33 14.50 8.62
C ALA A 70 -3.31 13.97 7.18
N ARG A 71 -2.38 14.44 6.34
CA ARG A 71 -2.17 13.91 4.98
C ARG A 71 -1.93 12.39 4.95
N TYR A 72 -1.29 11.84 5.98
CA TYR A 72 -0.99 10.40 6.05
C TYR A 72 -2.19 9.55 6.47
N ALA A 73 -3.18 10.16 7.15
CA ALA A 73 -4.41 9.47 7.53
C ALA A 73 -5.23 9.01 6.33
N HIS A 74 -5.16 9.74 5.20
CA HIS A 74 -5.88 9.37 3.98
C HIS A 74 -5.46 8.00 3.45
N SER A 75 -4.20 7.61 3.60
CA SER A 75 -3.74 6.30 3.12
C SER A 75 -4.43 5.15 3.87
N LEU A 76 -4.83 5.33 5.14
CA LEU A 76 -5.64 4.33 5.85
C LEU A 76 -7.02 4.12 5.23
N TRP A 77 -7.61 5.18 4.67
CA TRP A 77 -8.92 5.07 4.05
C TRP A 77 -8.85 4.24 2.78
N GLU A 78 -7.87 4.51 1.94
CA GLU A 78 -7.58 3.74 0.72
C GLU A 78 -7.29 2.27 1.05
N ASP A 79 -6.49 2.00 2.08
CA ASP A 79 -6.19 0.63 2.50
C ASP A 79 -7.44 -0.10 3.04
N LYS A 80 -8.29 0.60 3.80
CA LYS A 80 -9.56 0.05 4.30
C LYS A 80 -10.52 -0.28 3.16
N GLU A 81 -10.64 0.61 2.18
CA GLU A 81 -11.45 0.39 0.99
C GLU A 81 -10.94 -0.79 0.16
N ALA A 82 -9.61 -0.87 -0.04
CA ALA A 82 -8.97 -2.00 -0.70
C ALA A 82 -9.23 -3.32 0.06
N ALA A 83 -9.18 -3.31 1.40
CA ALA A 83 -9.47 -4.48 2.22
C ALA A 83 -10.92 -4.96 2.08
N VAL A 84 -11.89 -4.04 2.04
CA VAL A 84 -13.30 -4.37 1.79
C VAL A 84 -13.48 -4.99 0.41
N LYS A 85 -12.81 -4.45 -0.61
CA LYS A 85 -12.87 -4.95 -1.99
C LYS A 85 -12.39 -6.40 -2.15
N LEU A 86 -11.47 -6.87 -1.30
CA LEU A 86 -11.03 -8.27 -1.31
C LEU A 86 -12.19 -9.25 -1.02
N LEU A 87 -13.20 -8.83 -0.26
CA LEU A 87 -14.37 -9.66 0.03
C LEU A 87 -15.22 -9.92 -1.23
N GLU A 88 -15.26 -8.97 -2.16
CA GLU A 88 -16.00 -9.11 -3.42
C GLU A 88 -15.41 -10.22 -4.31
N GLY A 89 -14.07 -10.31 -4.38
CA GLY A 89 -13.37 -11.35 -5.12
C GLY A 89 -13.48 -12.73 -4.45
N ALA A 90 -13.40 -12.79 -3.12
CA ALA A 90 -13.53 -14.03 -2.36
C ALA A 90 -14.95 -14.63 -2.44
N SER A 91 -15.99 -13.77 -2.44
CA SER A 91 -17.39 -14.16 -2.58
C SER A 91 -17.66 -14.93 -3.89
N VAL A 92 -17.12 -14.45 -5.02
CA VAL A 92 -17.34 -15.07 -6.33
C VAL A 92 -16.64 -16.43 -6.45
N SER A 93 -15.47 -16.60 -5.81
CA SER A 93 -14.70 -17.86 -5.84
C SER A 93 -15.40 -18.99 -5.08
N SER A 94 -15.93 -18.71 -3.88
CA SER A 94 -16.67 -19.71 -3.08
C SER A 94 -17.97 -20.17 -3.76
N THR A 95 -18.70 -19.27 -4.43
CA THR A 95 -19.93 -19.66 -5.15
C THR A 95 -19.63 -20.46 -6.41
N ARG A 96 -18.61 -20.08 -7.19
CA ARG A 96 -18.20 -20.84 -8.39
C ARG A 96 -17.73 -22.24 -8.05
N HIS A 97 -16.92 -22.38 -6.99
CA HIS A 97 -16.42 -23.69 -6.57
C HIS A 97 -17.55 -24.62 -6.09
N TYR A 98 -18.60 -24.09 -5.48
CA TYR A 98 -19.78 -24.87 -5.07
C TYR A 98 -20.61 -25.34 -6.27
N LEU A 99 -20.79 -24.47 -7.27
CA LEU A 99 -21.54 -24.80 -8.49
C LEU A 99 -20.80 -25.79 -9.40
N ASP A 100 -19.47 -25.68 -9.53
CA ASP A 100 -18.64 -26.64 -10.29
C ASP A 100 -18.58 -28.01 -9.61
N THR A 101 -18.49 -28.05 -8.28
CA THR A 101 -18.50 -29.31 -7.52
C THR A 101 -19.86 -30.01 -7.59
N ALA A 102 -20.96 -29.23 -7.58
CA ALA A 102 -22.31 -29.75 -7.78
C ALA A 102 -22.54 -30.26 -9.21
N ALA A 103 -21.96 -29.62 -10.22
CA ALA A 103 -22.08 -30.04 -11.63
C ALA A 103 -21.35 -31.37 -11.91
N GLN A 104 -20.25 -31.66 -11.22
CA GLN A 104 -19.48 -32.91 -11.40
C GLN A 104 -20.07 -34.11 -10.64
N SER A 105 -20.86 -33.88 -9.58
CA SER A 105 -21.42 -34.95 -8.73
C SER A 105 -22.83 -35.39 -9.09
N GLY A 106 -23.53 -34.70 -10.00
CA GLY A 106 -24.86 -35.09 -10.48
C GLY A 106 -25.98 -35.06 -9.43
N VAL A 107 -25.70 -34.56 -8.23
CA VAL A 107 -26.68 -34.42 -7.13
C VAL A 107 -27.07 -32.94 -7.02
N LEU A 108 -28.23 -32.59 -7.57
CA LEU A 108 -28.83 -31.27 -7.39
C LEU A 108 -29.29 -31.13 -5.92
N PRO A 109 -28.81 -30.11 -5.16
CA PRO A 109 -29.29 -29.89 -3.81
C PRO A 109 -30.72 -29.35 -3.86
N ALA A 110 -31.66 -30.07 -3.26
CA ALA A 110 -33.09 -29.77 -3.24
C ALA A 110 -33.47 -28.52 -2.42
N GLU A 111 -32.51 -27.73 -1.93
CA GLU A 111 -32.74 -26.61 -0.99
C GLU A 111 -32.12 -25.28 -1.41
N ALA A 112 -32.07 -24.99 -2.71
CA ALA A 112 -31.80 -23.63 -3.19
C ALA A 112 -33.05 -22.73 -3.04
N LYS A 113 -33.59 -22.59 -1.82
CA LYS A 113 -34.53 -21.52 -1.49
C LYS A 113 -33.81 -20.46 -0.66
N SER A 114 -33.81 -19.25 -1.21
CA SER A 114 -33.48 -17.96 -0.59
C SER A 114 -32.02 -17.68 -0.22
N VAL A 115 -31.24 -17.22 -1.21
CA VAL A 115 -30.44 -16.00 -1.02
C VAL A 115 -30.65 -15.12 -2.24
N ARG A 116 -31.59 -14.18 -2.09
CA ARG A 116 -31.91 -13.16 -3.10
C ARG A 116 -30.79 -12.13 -3.06
N ILE A 117 -29.78 -12.28 -3.91
CA ILE A 117 -28.81 -11.19 -4.15
C ILE A 117 -29.60 -10.11 -4.88
N GLN A 118 -30.02 -9.07 -4.17
CA GLN A 118 -30.50 -7.85 -4.80
C GLN A 118 -29.32 -7.25 -5.55
N ALA A 119 -29.34 -7.41 -6.87
CA ALA A 119 -28.58 -6.56 -7.77
C ALA A 119 -29.07 -5.12 -7.54
N VAL A 120 -28.27 -4.31 -6.84
CA VAL A 120 -28.39 -2.86 -6.90
C VAL A 120 -27.86 -2.45 -8.27
N GLY A 121 -28.79 -2.26 -9.19
CA GLY A 121 -28.54 -1.60 -10.47
C GLY A 121 -29.12 -0.19 -10.42
N ALA A 122 -28.25 0.81 -10.60
CA ALA A 122 -28.45 2.03 -11.38
C ALA A 122 -27.09 2.75 -11.48
#